data_AF-A0A0A3J4Y6-F1
#
_entry.id   AF-A0A0A3J4Y6-F1
#
_cell.length_a   1.000
_cell.length_b   1.000
_cell.length_c   1.000
_cell.angle_alpha   90.00
_cell.angle_beta   90.00
_cell.angle_gamma   90.00
#
_symmetry.space_group_name_H-M   'P 1'
#
loop_
_entity.id
_entity.type
_entity.pdbx_description
1 polymer ?
#
loop_
_entity_poly.entity_id
_entity_poly.type
_entity_poly.pdbx_seq_one_letter_code
_entity_poly.pdbx_strand_id
1 'polypeptide(L)' 'MFLAFILLAAFCLFIGFKTKRMFYLTVPVIAFIVYFIVQIAMVPLPFMDTVKFIFSLQ' A
#
# COMPACT_ATOMS: atom_id res chain seq x y z
N MET A 1 0.68 13.46 2.73
CA MET A 1 0.48 12.00 2.63
C MET A 1 1.75 11.22 3.00
N PHE A 2 2.88 11.46 2.34
CA PHE A 2 4.15 10.77 2.64
C PHE A 2 4.63 10.94 4.09
N LEU A 3 4.55 12.16 4.65
CA LEU A 3 4.85 12.45 6.05
C LEU A 3 4.00 11.64 7.05
N ALA A 4 2.72 11.37 6.72
CA ALA A 4 1.86 10.58 7.59
C ALA A 4 2.31 9.11 7.65
N PHE A 5 2.76 8.54 6.53
CA PHE A 5 3.35 7.20 6.49
C PHE A 5 4.67 7.12 7.25
N ILE A 6 5.51 8.16 7.16
CA ILE A 6 6.77 8.22 7.93
C ILE A 6 6.48 8.27 9.43
N LEU A 7 5.53 9.12 9.86
CA LEU A 7 5.16 9.22 11.27
C LEU A 7 4.54 7.92 11.78
N LEU A 8 3.68 7.28 10.99
CA LEU A 8 3.11 5.97 11.30
C LEU A 8 4.21 4.90 11.46
N ALA A 9 5.16 4.84 10.52
CA ALA A 9 6.25 3.89 10.55
C ALA A 9 7.17 4.13 11.76
N ALA A 10 7.53 5.39 12.04
CA ALA A 10 8.35 5.76 13.19
C ALA A 10 7.66 5.39 14.52
N PHE A 11 6.35 5.63 14.62
CA PHE A 11 5.56 5.26 15.79
C PHE A 11 5.49 3.74 15.99
N CYS A 12 5.24 2.98 14.93
CA CYS A 12 5.23 1.52 14.96
C CYS A 12 6.61 0.93 15.28
N LEU A 13 7.71 1.54 14.80
CA LEU A 13 9.08 1.19 15.17
C LEU A 13 9.33 1.43 16.65
N PHE A 14 8.97 2.61 17.14
CA PHE A 14 9.16 2.98 18.54
C PHE A 14 8.41 2.02 19.48
N ILE A 15 7.15 1.71 19.18
CA ILE A 15 6.36 0.75 19.95
C ILE A 15 6.91 -0.66 19.79
N GLY A 16 7.23 -1.10 18.57
CA GLY A 16 7.76 -2.44 18.30
C GLY A 16 9.04 -2.73 19.08
N PHE A 17 9.94 -1.75 19.17
CA PHE A 17 11.15 -1.85 20.00
C PHE A 17 10.85 -1.79 21.50
N LYS A 18 9.98 -0.87 21.94
CA LYS A 18 9.62 -0.73 23.37
C LYS A 18 8.93 -1.97 23.92
N THR A 19 8.05 -2.59 23.15
CA THR A 19 7.28 -3.77 23.57
C THR A 19 8.00 -5.08 23.23
N LYS A 20 9.16 -5.04 22.55
CA LYS A 20 9.87 -6.19 21.94
C LYS A 20 8.98 -7.10 21.09
N ARG A 21 7.84 -6.59 20.62
CA ARG A 21 6.88 -7.30 19.79
C ARG A 21 7.00 -6.75 18.38
N MET A 22 7.83 -7.40 17.57
CA MET A 22 8.04 -7.01 16.16
C MET A 22 6.74 -7.04 15.34
N PHE A 23 5.68 -7.70 15.83
CA PHE A 23 4.37 -7.68 15.22
C PHE A 23 3.82 -6.26 14.97
N TYR A 24 4.16 -5.26 15.79
CA TYR A 24 3.73 -3.87 15.55
C TYR A 24 4.31 -3.26 14.26
N LEU A 25 5.39 -3.82 13.71
CA LEU A 25 5.96 -3.43 12.42
C LEU A 25 5.13 -3.95 11.23
N THR A 26 4.20 -4.87 11.44
CA THR A 26 3.27 -5.31 10.37
C THR A 26 2.23 -4.24 10.05
N VAL A 27 1.90 -3.37 11.01
CA VAL A 27 0.93 -2.28 10.84
C VAL A 27 1.31 -1.35 9.68
N PRO A 28 2.54 -0.80 9.58
CA PRO A 28 2.92 0.02 8.44
C PRO A 28 2.95 -0.77 7.13
N VAL A 29 3.31 -2.06 7.15
CA VAL A 29 3.28 -2.93 5.96
C VAL A 29 1.85 -3.10 5.44
N ILE A 30 0.90 -3.43 6.32
CA ILE A 30 -0.52 -3.56 5.97
C ILE A 30 -1.07 -2.23 5.46
N ALA A 31 -0.71 -1.11 6.09
CA ALA A 31 -1.13 0.22 5.65
C ALA A 31 -0.66 0.51 4.21
N PHE A 32 0.56 0.12 3.85
CA PHE A 32 1.05 0.23 2.47
C PHE A 32 0.27 -0.66 1.50
N ILE A 33 0.02 -1.91 1.86
CA ILE A 33 -0.75 -2.85 1.01
C ILE A 33 -2.14 -2.30 0.73
N VAL A 34 -2.86 -1.87 1.77
CA VAL A 34 -4.20 -1.28 1.62
C VAL A 34 -4.15 -0.02 0.75
N TYR A 35 -3.16 0.84 0.96
CA TYR A 35 -2.97 2.03 0.13
C TYR A 35 -2.79 1.70 -1.36
N PHE A 36 -1.99 0.68 -1.67
CA PHE A 36 -1.80 0.22 -3.05
C PHE A 36 -3.08 -0.36 -3.65
N ILE A 37 -3.82 -1.18 -2.90
CA ILE A 37 -5.11 -1.74 -3.37
C ILE A 37 -6.09 -0.61 -3.70
N VAL A 38 -6.21 0.38 -2.80
CA VAL A 38 -7.08 1.53 -3.02
C VAL A 38 -6.64 2.33 -4.25
N GLN A 39 -5.34 2.58 -4.42
CA GLN A 39 -4.81 3.24 -5.61
C GLN A 39 -5.14 2.47 -6.89
N ILE A 40 -4.92 1.16 -6.91
CA ILE A 40 -5.24 0.29 -8.06
C ILE A 40 -6.73 0.33 -8.37
N ALA A 41 -7.59 0.27 -7.34
CA ALA A 41 -9.04 0.33 -7.50
C ALA A 41 -9.53 1.72 -7.95
N MET A 42 -8.79 2.78 -7.63
CA MET A 42 -9.07 4.16 -8.05
C MET A 42 -8.49 4.50 -9.42
N VAL A 43 -7.65 3.63 -10.02
CA VAL A 43 -7.27 3.82 -11.43
C VAL A 43 -8.56 3.71 -12.25
N PRO A 44 -8.90 4.73 -13.07
CA PRO A 44 -10.09 4.67 -13.89
C PRO A 44 -10.02 3.50 -14.89
N LEU A 45 -10.96 3.46 -15.81
CA LEU A 45 -11.17 2.38 -16.76
C LEU A 45 -10.02 2.00 -17.74
N PRO A 46 -8.86 2.71 -17.93
CA PRO A 46 -7.98 2.29 -19.02
C PRO A 46 -7.30 0.95 -18.79
N PHE A 47 -7.35 0.31 -17.62
CA PHE A 47 -6.84 -1.06 -17.49
C PHE A 47 -7.62 -2.04 -18.38
N MET A 48 -8.96 -1.96 -18.37
CA MET A 48 -9.79 -2.82 -19.22
C MET A 48 -9.64 -2.45 -20.70
N ASP A 49 -9.48 -1.17 -21.01
CA ASP A 49 -9.23 -0.73 -22.39
C ASP A 49 -7.84 -1.15 -22.87
N THR A 50 -6.83 -1.18 -21.99
CA THR A 50 -5.47 -1.68 -22.30
C THR A 50 -5.48 -3.19 -22.53
N VAL A 51 -6.20 -3.94 -21.70
CA VAL A 51 -6.37 -5.39 -21.90
C VAL A 51 -7.06 -5.65 -23.24
N LYS A 52 -8.16 -4.97 -23.54
CA LYS A 52 -8.86 -5.09 -24.84
C LYS A 52 -7.97 -4.71 -26.02
N PHE A 53 -7.15 -3.67 -25.90
CA PHE A 53 -6.21 -3.24 -26.93
C PHE A 53 -5.18 -4.34 -27.23
N ILE A 54 -4.58 -4.97 -26.20
CA ILE A 54 -3.63 -6.07 -26.37
C ILE A 54 -4.30 -7.26 -27.09
N PHE A 55 -5.51 -7.64 -26.69
CA PHE A 55 -6.22 -8.77 -27.30
C PHE A 55 -6.83 -8.47 -28.67
N SER A 56 -6.98 -7.19 -29.04
CA SER A 56 -7.42 -6.77 -30.37
C SER A 56 -6.28 -6.75 -31.41
N LEU A 57 -5.02 -6.79 -30.97
CA LEU A 57 -3.83 -6.76 -31.82
C LEU A 57 -3.29 -8.15 -32.20
N GLN A 58 -3.97 -9.22 -31.75
CA GLN A 58 -3.70 -10.61 -32.13
C GLN A 58 -4.71 -11.08 -33.18
#